data_AF-A0A3C0Z9U4-F1
#
_entry.id   AF-A0A3C0Z9U4-F1
#
_cell.length_a   1.000
_cell.length_b   1.000
_cell.length_c   1.000
_cell.angle_alpha   90.00
_cell.angle_beta   90.00
_cell.angle_gamma   90.00
#
_symmetry.space_group_name_H-M   'P 1'
#
loop_
_entity.id
_entity.type
_entity.pdbx_description
1 polymer ?
#
loop_
_entity_poly.entity_id
_entity_poly.type
_entity_poly.pdbx_seq_one_letter_code
_entity_poly.pdbx_strand_id
1 'polypeptide(L)'
;MLLLGGATIFTAQAQTNFDIIPKPSKITLATGTYAIPAHLQVIVSDEFQEATQLLTEHPAIKSLTVEVLKKNKKGPKEGFRIIKAVDADNLSKNAYSIQIDEKGLLLR
;
A
#
# COMPACT_ATOMS: atom_id res chain seq x y z
N MET A 1 31.20 32.47 -18.61
CA MET A 1 31.66 32.09 -17.26
C MET A 1 30.40 31.87 -16.42
N LEU A 2 30.21 30.62 -15.97
CA LEU A 2 29.17 30.03 -15.10
C LEU A 2 27.72 30.56 -15.13
N LEU A 3 26.83 29.71 -15.67
CA LEU A 3 25.42 29.60 -15.29
C LEU A 3 25.32 28.95 -13.90
N LEU A 4 24.86 29.69 -12.89
CA LEU A 4 24.43 29.11 -11.60
C LEU A 4 22.93 28.79 -11.69
N GLY A 5 22.61 27.59 -12.16
CA GLY A 5 21.28 27.00 -12.01
C GLY A 5 21.14 26.44 -10.61
N GLY A 6 20.57 27.22 -9.70
CA GLY A 6 20.18 26.75 -8.37
C GLY A 6 19.02 25.78 -8.48
N ALA A 7 19.31 24.48 -8.50
CA ALA A 7 18.30 23.44 -8.36
C ALA A 7 17.79 23.47 -6.91
N THR A 8 16.66 24.12 -6.68
CA THR A 8 15.87 23.94 -5.45
C THR A 8 15.41 22.48 -5.41
N ILE A 9 16.04 21.70 -4.55
CA ILE A 9 15.63 20.34 -4.21
C ILE A 9 14.30 20.49 -3.46
N PHE A 10 13.18 20.25 -4.15
CA PHE A 10 11.88 20.12 -3.52
C PHE A 10 11.92 18.87 -2.63
N THR A 11 12.19 19.05 -1.34
CA THR A 11 12.01 18.00 -0.35
C THR A 11 10.52 17.70 -0.25
N ALA A 12 10.08 16.61 -0.87
CA ALA A 12 8.73 16.08 -0.68
C ALA A 12 8.53 15.77 0.82
N GLN A 13 7.68 16.55 1.47
CA GLN A 13 7.29 16.31 2.86
C GLN A 13 6.50 14.99 2.91
N ALA A 14 6.82 14.13 3.88
CA ALA A 14 6.03 12.93 4.14
C ALA A 14 4.55 13.32 4.40
N GLN A 15 3.63 12.47 4.00
CA GLN A 15 2.19 12.66 4.23
C GLN A 15 1.95 12.75 5.75
N THR A 16 1.74 13.96 6.29
CA THR A 16 1.74 14.19 7.75
C THR A 16 0.43 13.86 8.44
N ASN A 17 -0.60 13.46 7.69
CA ASN A 17 -1.89 13.12 8.24
C ASN A 17 -2.32 11.69 7.87
N PHE A 18 -2.29 10.79 8.86
CA PHE A 18 -2.85 9.45 8.78
C PHE A 18 -3.98 9.33 9.81
N ASP A 19 -5.10 10.02 9.54
CA ASP A 19 -6.36 9.89 10.29
C ASP A 19 -7.03 8.53 10.00
N ILE A 20 -6.36 7.45 10.38
CA ILE A 20 -6.91 6.10 10.32
C ILE A 20 -7.77 5.88 11.56
N ILE A 21 -9.02 5.50 11.36
CA ILE A 21 -9.98 5.15 12.41
C ILE A 21 -10.30 3.65 12.29
N PRO A 22 -10.12 2.86 13.36
CA PRO A 22 -9.59 3.24 14.68
C PRO A 22 -8.10 3.60 14.62
N LYS A 23 -7.66 4.39 15.61
CA LYS A 23 -6.26 4.84 15.71
C LYS A 23 -5.31 3.62 15.66
N PRO A 24 -4.29 3.62 14.80
CA PRO A 24 -3.32 2.54 14.76
C PRO A 24 -2.57 2.42 16.10
N SER A 25 -2.30 1.18 16.51
CA SER A 25 -1.52 0.90 17.73
C SER A 25 -0.06 1.31 17.62
N LYS A 26 0.47 1.34 16.40
CA LYS A 26 1.83 1.77 16.07
C LYS A 26 1.86 2.38 14.67
N ILE A 27 2.60 3.48 14.51
CA ILE A 27 2.89 4.12 13.22
C ILE A 27 4.39 4.34 13.14
N THR A 28 5.01 3.91 12.04
CA THR A 28 6.40 4.23 11.70
C THR A 28 6.39 4.99 10.38
N LEU A 29 6.96 6.20 10.37
CA LEU A 29 7.05 7.03 9.16
C LEU A 29 8.47 6.99 8.61
N ALA A 30 8.58 6.90 7.28
CA ALA A 30 9.83 6.96 6.54
C ALA A 30 9.65 7.89 5.33
N THR A 31 10.78 8.35 4.77
CA THR A 31 10.77 9.17 3.55
C THR A 31 10.32 8.33 2.35
N GLY A 32 9.54 8.96 1.48
CA GLY A 32 9.02 8.34 0.25
C GLY A 32 7.55 8.70 0.06
N THR A 33 7.06 8.48 -1.15
CA THR A 33 5.64 8.64 -1.48
C THR A 33 5.19 7.52 -2.40
N TYR A 34 3.93 7.12 -2.26
CA TYR A 34 3.28 6.19 -3.18
C TYR A 34 2.06 6.87 -3.78
N ALA A 35 2.03 6.97 -5.11
CA ALA A 35 0.87 7.46 -5.83
C ALA A 35 0.02 6.28 -6.29
N ILE A 36 -1.25 6.25 -5.89
CA ILE A 36 -2.19 5.23 -6.35
C ILE A 36 -2.43 5.41 -7.86
N PRO A 37 -2.15 4.40 -8.69
CA PRO A 37 -2.39 4.50 -10.13
C PRO A 37 -3.89 4.45 -10.45
N ALA A 38 -4.29 5.10 -11.54
CA ALA A 38 -5.68 5.10 -12.02
C ALA A 38 -6.18 3.70 -12.42
N HIS A 39 -5.29 2.83 -12.90
CA HIS A 39 -5.54 1.41 -13.09
C HIS A 39 -4.74 0.63 -12.04
N LEU A 40 -5.45 -0.04 -11.12
CA LEU A 40 -4.83 -0.73 -10.00
C LEU A 40 -4.78 -2.24 -10.22
N GLN A 41 -3.58 -2.82 -10.19
CA GLN A 41 -3.44 -4.27 -10.10
C GLN A 41 -3.37 -4.67 -8.63
N VAL A 42 -4.31 -5.53 -8.21
CA VAL A 42 -4.48 -5.96 -6.83
C VAL A 42 -4.18 -7.45 -6.74
N ILE A 43 -3.18 -7.83 -5.94
CA ILE A 43 -2.95 -9.23 -5.58
C ILE A 43 -3.61 -9.51 -4.24
N VAL A 44 -4.46 -10.52 -4.18
CA VAL A 44 -5.29 -10.76 -3.00
C VAL A 44 -5.29 -12.23 -2.59
N SER A 45 -5.26 -12.51 -1.29
CA SER A 45 -5.55 -13.87 -0.80
C SER A 45 -7.00 -14.24 -1.07
N ASP A 46 -7.25 -15.51 -1.35
CA ASP A 46 -8.57 -16.06 -1.71
C ASP A 46 -9.72 -15.55 -0.81
N GLU A 47 -9.50 -15.55 0.51
CA GLU A 47 -10.45 -15.10 1.53
C GLU A 47 -10.79 -13.59 1.52
N PHE A 48 -10.04 -12.77 0.80
CA PHE A 48 -10.27 -11.33 0.69
C PHE A 48 -10.71 -10.89 -0.70
N GLN A 49 -10.96 -11.83 -1.62
CA GLN A 49 -11.30 -11.51 -3.00
C GLN A 49 -12.53 -10.59 -3.09
N GLU A 50 -13.58 -10.88 -2.33
CA GLU A 50 -14.82 -10.08 -2.33
C GLU A 50 -14.58 -8.64 -1.83
N ALA A 51 -13.72 -8.47 -0.83
CA ALA A 51 -13.41 -7.15 -0.27
C ALA A 51 -12.71 -6.21 -1.26
N THR A 52 -12.13 -6.74 -2.34
CA THR A 52 -11.50 -5.91 -3.38
C THR A 52 -12.50 -5.01 -4.11
N GLN A 53 -13.80 -5.34 -4.09
CA GLN A 53 -14.84 -4.50 -4.67
C GLN A 53 -14.91 -3.12 -4.01
N LEU A 54 -14.63 -3.02 -2.71
CA LEU A 54 -14.61 -1.76 -1.97
C LEU A 54 -13.55 -0.79 -2.51
N LEU A 55 -12.49 -1.28 -3.15
CA LEU A 55 -11.46 -0.43 -3.76
C LEU A 55 -12.00 0.39 -4.95
N THR A 56 -13.07 -0.08 -5.60
CA THR A 56 -13.71 0.65 -6.72
C THR A 56 -14.42 1.93 -6.28
N GLU A 57 -14.69 2.08 -4.98
CA GLU A 57 -15.36 3.27 -4.43
C GLU A 57 -14.39 4.44 -4.26
N HIS A 58 -13.08 4.20 -4.30
CA HIS A 58 -12.08 5.25 -4.11
C HIS A 58 -11.91 6.06 -5.41
N PRO A 59 -12.05 7.40 -5.39
CA PRO A 59 -12.07 8.23 -6.61
C PRO A 59 -10.77 8.21 -7.42
N ALA A 60 -9.64 7.87 -6.80
CA ALA A 60 -8.36 7.72 -7.50
C ALA A 60 -8.29 6.42 -8.33
N ILE A 61 -9.09 5.40 -8.01
CA ILE A 61 -9.08 4.08 -8.65
C ILE A 61 -10.19 4.07 -9.70
N LYS A 62 -9.83 4.19 -10.98
CA LYS A 62 -10.81 4.19 -12.09
C LYS A 62 -11.14 2.80 -12.60
N SER A 63 -10.20 1.87 -12.44
CA SER A 63 -10.35 0.48 -12.85
C SER A 63 -9.38 -0.37 -12.04
N LEU A 64 -9.71 -1.65 -11.88
CA LEU A 64 -8.84 -2.59 -11.20
C LEU A 64 -8.81 -3.96 -11.87
N THR A 65 -7.70 -4.66 -11.70
CA THR A 65 -7.53 -6.07 -12.05
C THR A 65 -7.16 -6.84 -10.79
N VAL A 66 -7.85 -7.94 -10.51
CA VAL A 66 -7.60 -8.78 -9.33
C VAL A 66 -6.86 -10.05 -9.73
N GLU A 67 -5.69 -10.29 -9.14
CA GLU A 67 -5.00 -11.59 -9.17
C GLU A 67 -5.16 -12.29 -7.81
N VAL A 68 -5.79 -13.46 -7.80
CA VAL A 68 -5.89 -14.27 -6.57
C VAL A 68 -4.60 -15.03 -6.32
N LEU A 69 -3.98 -14.79 -5.17
CA LEU A 69 -2.78 -15.48 -4.72
C LEU A 69 -3.14 -16.86 -4.19
N LYS A 70 -2.72 -17.90 -4.92
CA LYS A 70 -2.85 -19.30 -4.50
C LYS A 70 -1.89 -19.61 -3.35
N LYS A 71 -2.31 -20.47 -2.40
CA LYS A 71 -1.58 -20.85 -1.17
C LYS A 71 -0.10 -21.25 -1.35
N ASN A 72 0.27 -21.76 -2.52
CA ASN A 72 1.63 -22.27 -2.80
C ASN A 72 2.46 -21.37 -3.75
N LYS A 73 1.91 -20.23 -4.19
CA LYS A 73 2.60 -19.32 -5.11
C LYS A 73 3.27 -18.20 -4.30
N LYS A 74 4.55 -17.93 -4.58
CA LYS A 74 5.19 -16.71 -4.06
C LYS A 74 4.49 -15.51 -4.67
N GLY A 75 3.90 -14.67 -3.83
CA GLY A 75 3.26 -13.43 -4.27
C GLY A 75 4.29 -12.45 -4.84
N PRO A 76 3.86 -11.54 -5.73
CA PRO A 76 4.70 -10.44 -6.20
C PRO A 76 5.20 -9.60 -5.02
N LYS A 77 6.41 -9.03 -5.15
CA LYS A 77 7.02 -8.17 -4.13
C LYS A 77 6.61 -6.69 -4.25
N GLU A 78 5.89 -6.35 -5.31
CA GLU A 78 5.53 -4.98 -5.71
C GLU A 78 4.03 -4.90 -6.04
N GLY A 79 3.46 -3.70 -6.10
CA GLY A 79 2.03 -3.44 -6.32
C GLY A 79 1.17 -3.33 -5.06
N PHE A 80 -0.14 -3.34 -5.26
CA PHE A 80 -1.16 -3.28 -4.20
C PHE A 80 -1.53 -4.71 -3.78
N ARG A 81 -1.27 -5.06 -2.52
CA ARG A 81 -1.34 -6.44 -2.04
C ARG A 81 -2.18 -6.51 -0.77
N ILE A 82 -3.16 -7.42 -0.75
CA ILE A 82 -3.99 -7.73 0.42
C ILE A 82 -3.84 -9.22 0.71
N ILE A 83 -2.94 -9.56 1.63
CA ILE A 83 -2.51 -10.95 1.84
C ILE A 83 -2.84 -11.39 3.26
N LYS A 84 -3.31 -12.62 3.45
CA LYS A 84 -3.52 -13.19 4.79
C LYS A 84 -2.22 -13.14 5.60
N ALA A 85 -2.27 -12.49 6.76
CA ALA A 85 -1.19 -12.57 7.74
C ALA A 85 -0.90 -14.01 8.17
N VAL A 86 0.38 -14.30 8.39
CA VAL A 86 0.88 -15.57 8.91
C VAL A 86 1.48 -15.37 10.30
N ASP A 87 1.71 -16.45 11.05
CA ASP A 87 2.24 -16.37 12.42
C ASP A 87 3.58 -15.59 12.50
N ALA A 88 4.40 -15.66 11.45
CA ALA A 88 5.67 -14.93 11.36
C ALA A 88 5.50 -13.39 11.31
N ASP A 89 4.31 -12.87 10.98
CA ASP A 89 4.02 -11.43 10.96
C ASP A 89 3.81 -10.86 12.38
N ASN A 90 3.67 -11.71 13.40
CA ASN A 90 3.51 -11.31 14.82
C ASN A 90 2.34 -10.33 15.07
N LEU A 91 1.23 -10.50 14.35
CA LEU A 91 0.02 -9.69 14.54
C LEU A 91 -0.87 -10.28 15.64
N SER A 92 -1.49 -9.41 16.44
CA SER A 92 -2.52 -9.83 17.38
C SER A 92 -3.75 -10.36 16.65
N LYS A 93 -4.57 -11.17 17.32
CA LYS A 93 -5.83 -11.67 16.75
C LYS A 93 -6.71 -10.49 16.29
N ASN A 94 -7.21 -10.58 15.06
CA ASN A 94 -8.02 -9.54 14.40
C ASN A 94 -7.31 -8.18 14.23
N ALA A 95 -5.98 -8.15 14.29
CA ALA A 95 -5.20 -6.97 13.94
C ALA A 95 -4.80 -7.02 12.46
N TYR A 96 -4.42 -5.86 11.95
CA TYR A 96 -3.87 -5.71 10.60
C TYR A 96 -2.60 -4.87 10.64
N SER A 97 -1.81 -4.95 9.58
CA SER A 97 -0.69 -4.05 9.30
C SER A 97 -0.78 -3.49 7.90
N ILE A 98 -0.42 -2.21 7.75
CA ILE A 98 -0.32 -1.54 6.46
C ILE A 98 1.13 -1.09 6.29
N GLN A 99 1.77 -1.53 5.22
CA GLN A 99 3.06 -1.02 4.76
C GLN A 99 2.84 -0.29 3.44
N ILE A 100 3.35 0.95 3.36
CA ILE A 100 3.32 1.77 2.15
C ILE A 100 4.76 2.19 1.86
N ASP A 101 5.25 1.86 0.68
CA ASP A 101 6.57 2.25 0.18
C ASP A 101 6.51 2.51 -1.33
N GLU A 102 7.64 2.85 -1.93
CA GLU A 102 7.75 3.13 -3.37
C GLU A 102 7.34 1.93 -4.25
N LYS A 103 7.35 0.71 -3.71
CA LYS A 103 6.94 -0.50 -4.41
C LYS A 103 5.45 -0.77 -4.29
N GLY A 104 4.73 -0.04 -3.43
CA GLY A 104 3.28 -0.13 -3.32
C GLY A 104 2.74 -0.20 -1.90
N LEU A 105 1.57 -0.81 -1.79
CA LEU A 105 0.84 -1.00 -0.54
C LEU A 105 0.73 -2.49 -0.23
N LEU A 106 0.99 -2.86 1.01
CA LEU A 106 0.80 -4.21 1.53
C LEU A 106 -0.04 -4.17 2.81
N LEU A 107 -1.24 -4.72 2.72
CA LEU A 107 -2.14 -5.00 3.82
C LEU A 107 -2.01 -6.48 4.22
N ARG A 108 -1.77 -6.72 5.51
CA ARG A 108 -1.82 -8.06 6.12
C ARG A 108 -2.72 -8.10 7.32
#